data_AF-A0A176J2B8-F1
#
_entry.id   AF-A0A176J2B8-F1
#
_cell.length_a   1.000
_cell.length_b   1.000
_cell.length_c   1.000
_cell.angle_alpha   90.00
_cell.angle_beta   90.00
_cell.angle_gamma   90.00
#
_symmetry.space_group_name_H-M   'P 1'
#
loop_
_entity.id
_entity.type
_entity.pdbx_description
1 polymer ?
#
loop_
_entity_poly.entity_id
_entity_poly.type
_entity_poly.pdbx_seq_one_letter_code
_entity_poly.pdbx_strand_id
1 'polypeptide(L)'
;MKKIIQYLLAAILLIAALSLLSTTPLASAITQYSSASVQGEKLKKATEHFNSLIAAGDLNLINANYDSFTLQLKQTEAAIGRVPGRLNRSNLSAQYVRPAKIAKERTIYEVSQYRLMNMIDNRFKQASLENAGPDFAKLSRLEERSRAIKAAGNYQLLSVKTTQTLIEKRIQLENDYSKLKKTFNANEPAFLFPKLTELKTNWAVLSEGEKKEFIRKDPWTLAGNTKYLGYLPKHLGFLYHLTGEQDYKKMVQDMLPLYERYYFKKGRFQSPEYQNTGWWYRDQFARDGRGLLEAYQYTQLPEVLRFVDSQAEKWMQQVPRGKNLGFTVFPYGISDKGETGPLEINPNQNLQVASLFSELYWEPKSRFYQSPLAKDIVMNEVGAVLALQKKNGSLPLTQNLPLVEDTNYGGYSGNMLYQLAQVWGNEKWMKADVEIGKWLYNEYTMEHPWNTPADAPNYAIDRIGSFNLISRVQPFYAAGIPDEKVQAWIQFSETRFPNEKLYLMERWYISQSIPRDYLDKNITRKNQLPPKLYTEAADRRVSARMIAEEITGVKITVVDTDDSSVPFSYSEIEDLKKEIPLKSGKYKFNFDVHEANGSITQASKELVLTADHSVQLEVKLFDRNHRFYEKLEH
;
A
#
# COMPACT_ATOMS: atom_id res chain seq x y z
N MET A 1 -59.05 91.01 -9.82
CA MET A 1 -57.79 90.25 -9.66
C MET A 1 -57.95 88.73 -9.45
N LYS A 2 -58.95 88.22 -8.70
CA LYS A 2 -59.13 86.76 -8.47
C LYS A 2 -59.32 85.89 -9.73
N LYS A 3 -59.99 86.38 -10.78
CA LYS A 3 -60.24 85.59 -12.01
C LYS A 3 -58.99 85.41 -12.89
N ILE A 4 -58.04 86.35 -12.87
CA ILE A 4 -56.81 86.27 -13.70
C ILE A 4 -55.81 85.26 -13.09
N ILE A 5 -55.75 85.16 -11.77
CA ILE A 5 -54.89 84.19 -11.06
C ILE A 5 -55.41 82.75 -11.24
N GLN A 6 -56.73 82.54 -11.30
CA GLN A 6 -57.31 81.22 -11.56
C GLN A 6 -57.05 80.71 -12.98
N TYR A 7 -57.07 81.58 -14.00
CA TYR A 7 -56.72 81.17 -15.36
C TYR A 7 -55.21 80.95 -15.54
N LEU A 8 -54.35 81.69 -14.83
CA LEU A 8 -52.91 81.44 -14.84
C LEU A 8 -52.54 80.12 -14.15
N LEU A 9 -53.16 79.79 -13.01
CA LEU A 9 -52.94 78.51 -12.33
C LEU A 9 -53.48 77.32 -13.14
N ALA A 10 -54.65 77.45 -13.79
CA ALA A 10 -55.19 76.41 -14.66
C ALA A 10 -54.32 76.20 -15.91
N ALA A 11 -53.79 77.27 -16.51
CA ALA A 11 -52.87 77.17 -17.65
C ALA A 11 -51.51 76.56 -17.26
N ILE A 12 -50.96 76.90 -16.09
CA ILE A 12 -49.72 76.31 -15.58
C ILE A 12 -49.90 74.83 -15.24
N LEU A 13 -51.05 74.43 -14.65
CA LEU A 13 -51.37 73.01 -14.39
C LEU A 13 -51.63 72.21 -15.67
N LEU A 14 -52.22 72.82 -16.70
CA LEU A 14 -52.40 72.16 -18.01
C LEU A 14 -51.07 72.02 -18.77
N ILE A 15 -50.19 73.03 -18.71
CA ILE A 15 -48.85 72.98 -19.30
C ILE A 15 -47.95 72.00 -18.55
N ALA A 16 -48.07 71.89 -17.22
CA ALA A 16 -47.39 70.87 -16.40
C ALA A 16 -47.93 69.45 -16.65
N ALA A 17 -49.23 69.29 -16.90
CA ALA A 17 -49.82 67.98 -17.24
C ALA A 17 -49.49 67.53 -18.67
N LEU A 18 -49.36 68.45 -19.64
CA LEU A 18 -48.97 68.15 -21.02
C LEU A 18 -47.45 67.94 -21.20
N SER A 19 -46.60 68.50 -20.33
CA SER A 19 -45.15 68.23 -20.33
C SER A 19 -44.76 66.93 -19.62
N LEU A 20 -45.67 66.32 -18.86
CA LEU A 20 -45.56 64.94 -18.35
C LEU A 20 -46.07 63.90 -19.36
N LEU A 21 -46.69 64.34 -20.47
CA LEU A 21 -47.25 63.51 -21.53
C LEU A 21 -46.52 63.74 -22.87
N SER A 22 -45.19 63.69 -22.83
CA SER A 22 -44.39 63.52 -24.04
C SER A 22 -43.19 62.61 -23.76
N THR A 23 -43.21 61.48 -24.48
CA THR A 23 -42.11 60.55 -24.81
C THR A 23 -41.50 59.71 -23.66
N THR A 24 -41.50 58.37 -23.63
CA THR A 24 -42.01 57.35 -24.56
C THR A 24 -41.82 55.93 -23.94
N PRO A 25 -42.87 55.10 -23.77
CA PRO A 25 -42.69 53.63 -23.82
C PRO A 25 -42.08 53.18 -25.16
N LEU A 26 -42.23 53.99 -26.22
CA LEU A 26 -41.65 53.79 -27.55
C LEU A 26 -40.10 53.93 -27.62
N ALA A 27 -39.42 54.92 -27.00
CA ALA A 27 -37.95 55.00 -27.04
C ALA A 27 -37.29 53.95 -26.15
N SER A 28 -37.91 53.61 -25.00
CA SER A 28 -37.50 52.45 -24.20
C SER A 28 -37.65 51.14 -25.00
N ALA A 29 -38.75 50.96 -25.73
CA ALA A 29 -38.93 49.81 -26.61
C ALA A 29 -37.92 49.75 -27.77
N ILE A 30 -37.62 50.90 -28.40
CA ILE A 30 -36.64 50.99 -29.50
C ILE A 30 -35.22 50.71 -28.99
N THR A 31 -34.83 51.26 -27.83
CA THR A 31 -33.52 51.01 -27.21
C THR A 31 -33.37 49.55 -26.76
N GLN A 32 -34.42 48.95 -26.19
CA GLN A 32 -34.42 47.52 -25.83
C GLN A 32 -34.35 46.60 -27.06
N TYR A 33 -35.09 46.91 -28.13
CA TYR A 33 -35.02 46.16 -29.39
C TYR A 33 -33.63 46.23 -30.02
N SER A 34 -33.06 47.44 -30.11
CA SER A 34 -31.69 47.66 -30.64
C SER A 34 -30.65 46.91 -29.81
N SER A 35 -30.70 47.02 -28.48
CA SER A 35 -29.81 46.30 -27.57
C SER A 35 -29.90 44.76 -27.74
N ALA A 36 -31.12 44.23 -27.85
CA ALA A 36 -31.34 42.81 -28.10
C ALA A 36 -30.81 42.37 -29.47
N SER A 37 -30.96 43.21 -30.50
CA SER A 37 -30.40 42.97 -31.84
C SER A 37 -28.87 42.92 -31.81
N VAL A 38 -28.21 43.81 -31.07
CA VAL A 38 -26.74 43.81 -30.90
C VAL A 38 -26.26 42.52 -30.22
N GLN A 39 -26.95 42.05 -29.18
CA GLN A 39 -26.65 40.76 -28.55
C GLN A 39 -26.94 39.58 -29.50
N GLY A 40 -28.01 39.69 -30.29
CA GLY A 40 -28.35 38.75 -31.36
C GLY A 40 -27.24 38.58 -32.38
N GLU A 41 -26.66 39.67 -32.88
CA GLU A 41 -25.54 39.62 -33.83
C GLU A 41 -24.27 39.00 -33.21
N LYS A 42 -24.00 39.25 -31.93
CA LYS A 42 -22.91 38.57 -31.20
C LYS A 42 -23.16 37.06 -31.13
N LEU A 43 -24.38 36.65 -30.78
CA LEU A 43 -24.76 35.24 -30.74
C LEU A 43 -24.70 34.59 -32.12
N LYS A 44 -25.10 35.30 -33.18
CA LYS A 44 -25.02 34.81 -34.56
C LYS A 44 -23.58 34.46 -34.92
N LYS A 45 -22.64 35.39 -34.71
CA LYS A 45 -21.20 35.16 -34.93
C LYS A 45 -20.67 34.01 -34.08
N ALA A 46 -21.05 33.94 -32.80
CA ALA A 46 -20.69 32.84 -31.93
C ALA A 46 -21.26 31.49 -32.42
N THR A 47 -22.48 31.48 -32.97
CA THR A 47 -23.14 30.30 -33.53
C THR A 47 -22.47 29.84 -34.82
N GLU A 48 -22.11 30.76 -35.70
CA GLU A 48 -21.36 30.46 -36.94
C GLU A 48 -19.99 29.87 -36.63
N HIS A 49 -19.25 30.49 -35.70
CA HIS A 49 -17.97 29.96 -35.21
C HIS A 49 -18.15 28.59 -34.55
N PHE A 50 -19.12 28.44 -33.66
CA PHE A 50 -19.35 27.16 -32.99
C PHE A 50 -19.76 26.05 -33.97
N ASN A 51 -20.58 26.36 -34.98
CA ASN A 51 -20.91 25.42 -36.06
C ASN A 51 -19.71 25.05 -36.92
N SER A 52 -18.74 25.95 -37.15
CA SER A 52 -17.52 25.60 -37.88
C SER A 52 -16.65 24.63 -37.07
N LEU A 53 -16.59 24.79 -35.73
CA LEU A 53 -15.93 23.81 -34.85
C LEU A 53 -16.64 22.45 -34.87
N ILE A 54 -17.99 22.45 -34.86
CA ILE A 54 -18.80 21.22 -35.00
C ILE A 54 -18.48 20.51 -36.32
N ALA A 55 -18.41 21.25 -37.43
CA ALA A 55 -18.11 20.70 -38.74
C ALA A 55 -16.68 20.15 -38.83
N ALA A 56 -15.70 20.81 -38.21
CA ALA A 56 -14.32 20.34 -38.13
C ALA A 56 -14.16 19.06 -37.28
N GLY A 57 -15.14 18.79 -36.40
CA GLY A 57 -15.22 17.57 -35.62
C GLY A 57 -14.24 17.49 -34.45
N ASP A 58 -13.54 18.59 -34.13
CA ASP A 58 -12.57 18.65 -33.04
C ASP A 58 -13.28 18.81 -31.69
N LEU A 59 -13.45 17.71 -30.98
CA LEU A 59 -14.16 17.67 -29.71
C LEU A 59 -13.47 18.47 -28.60
N ASN A 60 -12.15 18.65 -28.67
CA ASN A 60 -11.42 19.52 -27.73
C ASN A 60 -11.83 20.97 -27.92
N LEU A 61 -11.81 21.45 -29.16
CA LEU A 61 -12.19 22.82 -29.49
C LEU A 61 -13.68 23.09 -29.25
N ILE A 62 -14.55 22.12 -29.58
CA ILE A 62 -15.98 22.19 -29.26
C ILE A 62 -16.17 22.32 -27.74
N ASN A 63 -15.51 21.46 -26.95
CA ASN A 63 -15.60 21.51 -25.48
C ASN A 63 -15.08 22.84 -24.90
N ALA A 64 -13.96 23.35 -25.41
CA ALA A 64 -13.34 24.59 -24.95
C ALA A 64 -14.22 25.83 -25.21
N ASN A 65 -15.03 25.81 -26.27
CA ASN A 65 -15.90 26.94 -26.65
C ASN A 65 -17.35 26.79 -26.18
N TYR A 66 -17.75 25.62 -25.67
CA TYR A 66 -19.14 25.33 -25.31
C TYR A 66 -19.69 26.27 -24.22
N ASP A 67 -18.93 26.52 -23.16
CA ASP A 67 -19.42 27.32 -22.02
C ASP A 67 -19.57 28.81 -22.38
N SER A 68 -18.61 29.38 -23.13
CA SER A 68 -18.69 30.77 -23.61
C SER A 68 -19.84 30.95 -24.61
N PHE A 69 -20.02 30.00 -25.53
CA PHE A 69 -21.15 29.97 -26.46
C PHE A 69 -22.50 29.92 -25.73
N THR A 70 -22.66 29.02 -24.76
CA THR A 70 -23.91 28.90 -24.00
C THR A 70 -24.17 30.09 -23.08
N LEU A 71 -23.12 30.75 -22.59
CA LEU A 71 -23.24 32.02 -21.86
C LEU A 71 -23.79 33.13 -22.77
N GLN A 72 -23.22 33.30 -23.97
CA GLN A 72 -23.71 34.29 -24.94
C GLN A 72 -25.17 34.02 -25.33
N LEU A 73 -25.57 32.75 -25.48
CA LEU A 73 -26.96 32.36 -25.71
C LEU A 73 -27.87 32.85 -24.59
N LYS A 74 -27.53 32.56 -23.32
CA LYS A 74 -28.31 33.00 -22.15
C LYS A 74 -28.42 34.52 -22.07
N GLN A 75 -27.33 35.25 -22.32
CA GLN A 75 -27.32 36.71 -22.32
C GLN A 75 -28.25 37.28 -23.41
N THR A 76 -28.26 36.66 -24.58
CA THR A 76 -29.10 37.06 -25.71
C THR A 76 -30.58 36.75 -25.44
N GLU A 77 -30.90 35.58 -24.86
CA GLU A 77 -32.26 35.25 -24.43
C GLU A 77 -32.80 36.25 -23.39
N ALA A 78 -31.98 36.63 -22.41
CA ALA A 78 -32.33 37.62 -21.41
C ALA A 78 -32.57 39.01 -22.03
N ALA A 79 -31.74 39.41 -23.00
CA ALA A 79 -31.92 40.68 -23.71
C ALA A 79 -33.22 40.69 -24.55
N ILE A 80 -33.49 39.62 -25.29
CA ILE A 80 -34.73 39.45 -26.07
C ILE A 80 -35.95 39.41 -25.15
N GLY A 81 -35.85 38.78 -23.98
CA GLY A 81 -36.94 38.73 -22.99
C GLY A 81 -37.40 40.11 -22.51
N ARG A 82 -36.52 41.13 -22.56
CA ARG A 82 -36.83 42.52 -22.21
C ARG A 82 -37.50 43.30 -23.35
N VAL A 83 -37.54 42.78 -24.58
CA VAL A 83 -38.11 43.48 -25.75
C VAL A 83 -39.64 43.52 -25.68
N PRO A 84 -40.29 44.69 -25.77
CA PRO A 84 -41.74 44.80 -25.79
C PRO A 84 -42.36 44.21 -27.08
N GLY A 85 -43.51 43.57 -26.93
CA GLY A 85 -44.24 42.92 -28.03
C GLY A 85 -43.82 41.47 -28.29
N ARG A 86 -44.81 40.55 -28.28
CA ARG A 86 -44.60 39.11 -28.51
C ARG A 86 -44.02 38.83 -29.90
N LEU A 87 -44.51 39.52 -30.93
CA LEU A 87 -44.07 39.33 -32.31
C LEU A 87 -42.58 39.67 -32.49
N ASN A 88 -42.14 40.80 -31.93
CA ASN A 88 -40.73 41.23 -31.94
C ASN A 88 -39.82 40.19 -31.27
N ARG A 89 -40.21 39.72 -30.07
CA ARG A 89 -39.46 38.66 -29.37
C ARG A 89 -39.41 37.36 -30.17
N SER A 90 -40.51 36.99 -30.82
CA SER A 90 -40.60 35.79 -31.66
C SER A 90 -39.66 35.90 -32.86
N ASN A 91 -39.61 37.04 -33.53
CA ASN A 91 -38.75 37.28 -34.69
C ASN A 91 -37.26 37.23 -34.30
N LEU A 92 -36.87 37.96 -33.24
CA LEU A 92 -35.50 37.94 -32.73
C LEU A 92 -35.09 36.54 -32.25
N SER A 93 -35.99 35.83 -31.58
CA SER A 93 -35.75 34.45 -31.13
C SER A 93 -35.57 33.49 -32.30
N ALA A 94 -36.42 33.58 -33.33
CA ALA A 94 -36.30 32.78 -34.54
C ALA A 94 -34.98 33.03 -35.28
N GLN A 95 -34.56 34.29 -35.37
CA GLN A 95 -33.34 34.71 -36.07
C GLN A 95 -32.06 34.30 -35.34
N TYR A 96 -31.99 34.50 -34.02
CA TYR A 96 -30.73 34.40 -33.27
C TYR A 96 -30.69 33.21 -32.29
N VAL A 97 -31.77 32.99 -31.53
CA VAL A 97 -31.79 32.02 -30.42
C VAL A 97 -32.02 30.60 -30.93
N ARG A 98 -32.94 30.39 -31.88
CA ARG A 98 -33.29 29.05 -32.38
C ARG A 98 -32.11 28.34 -33.03
N PRO A 99 -31.32 28.95 -33.93
CA PRO A 99 -30.13 28.30 -34.50
C PRO A 99 -29.08 27.94 -33.44
N ALA A 100 -28.88 28.82 -32.46
CA ALA A 100 -27.94 28.59 -31.37
C ALA A 100 -28.38 27.44 -30.45
N LYS A 101 -29.68 27.35 -30.13
CA LYS A 101 -30.25 26.23 -29.36
C LYS A 101 -30.06 24.90 -30.08
N ILE A 102 -30.27 24.86 -31.39
CA ILE A 102 -30.01 23.66 -32.20
C ILE A 102 -28.54 23.25 -32.08
N ALA A 103 -27.60 24.19 -32.27
CA ALA A 103 -26.17 23.90 -32.15
C ALA A 103 -25.78 23.40 -30.74
N LYS A 104 -26.37 23.98 -29.70
CA LYS A 104 -26.20 23.55 -28.30
C LYS A 104 -26.73 22.12 -28.09
N GLU A 105 -27.98 21.85 -28.46
CA GLU A 105 -28.62 20.54 -28.26
C GLU A 105 -27.94 19.44 -29.07
N ARG A 106 -27.41 19.78 -30.25
CA ARG A 106 -26.61 18.86 -31.08
C ARG A 106 -25.32 18.36 -30.43
N THR A 107 -24.77 19.12 -29.48
CA THR A 107 -23.42 18.89 -28.93
C THR A 107 -23.35 18.67 -27.43
N ILE A 108 -24.39 19.07 -26.68
CA ILE A 108 -24.38 19.05 -25.19
C ILE A 108 -23.99 17.68 -24.62
N TYR A 109 -24.47 16.60 -25.23
CA TYR A 109 -24.17 15.26 -24.73
C TYR A 109 -22.76 14.82 -25.06
N GLU A 110 -22.24 15.12 -26.24
CA GLU A 110 -20.84 14.79 -26.60
C GLU A 110 -19.85 15.57 -25.75
N VAL A 111 -20.11 16.86 -25.51
CA VAL A 111 -19.32 17.66 -24.56
C VAL A 111 -19.40 17.04 -23.16
N SER A 112 -20.58 16.62 -22.72
CA SER A 112 -20.76 15.99 -21.41
C SER A 112 -20.05 14.63 -21.30
N GLN A 113 -20.12 13.80 -22.34
CA GLN A 113 -19.39 12.52 -22.44
C GLN A 113 -17.89 12.77 -22.39
N TYR A 114 -17.40 13.74 -23.17
CA TYR A 114 -15.98 14.10 -23.22
C TYR A 114 -15.45 14.56 -21.85
N ARG A 115 -16.18 15.45 -21.18
CA ARG A 115 -15.85 15.92 -19.83
C ARG A 115 -15.83 14.79 -18.82
N LEU A 116 -16.84 13.91 -18.85
CA LEU A 116 -16.88 12.75 -17.97
C LEU A 116 -15.72 11.79 -18.23
N MET A 117 -15.40 11.51 -19.49
CA MET A 117 -14.26 10.66 -19.84
C MET A 117 -12.92 11.26 -19.40
N ASN A 118 -12.74 12.57 -19.46
CA ASN A 118 -11.55 13.23 -18.89
C ASN A 118 -11.50 13.13 -17.36
N MET A 119 -12.65 13.18 -16.68
CA MET A 119 -12.72 12.93 -15.24
C MET A 119 -12.35 11.48 -14.90
N ILE A 120 -12.85 10.51 -15.66
CA ILE A 120 -12.52 9.08 -15.49
C ILE A 120 -11.00 8.87 -15.70
N ASP A 121 -10.44 9.41 -16.79
CA ASP A 121 -9.00 9.37 -17.08
C ASP A 121 -8.16 9.93 -15.92
N ASN A 122 -8.55 11.10 -15.39
CA ASN A 122 -7.86 11.70 -14.24
C ASN A 122 -7.97 10.84 -12.96
N ARG A 123 -9.11 10.17 -12.73
CA ARG A 123 -9.28 9.24 -11.60
C ARG A 123 -8.40 8.00 -11.77
N PHE A 124 -8.28 7.48 -12.98
CA PHE A 124 -7.38 6.36 -13.29
C PHE A 124 -5.92 6.72 -13.08
N LYS A 125 -5.50 7.94 -13.44
CA LYS A 125 -4.16 8.46 -13.14
C LYS A 125 -3.89 8.60 -11.63
N GLN A 126 -4.94 8.69 -10.81
CA GLN A 126 -4.88 8.68 -9.34
C GLN A 126 -5.11 7.29 -8.74
N ALA A 127 -5.17 6.24 -9.57
CA ALA A 127 -5.39 4.86 -9.16
C ALA A 127 -6.70 4.63 -8.36
N SER A 128 -7.73 5.46 -8.56
CA SER A 128 -9.03 5.35 -7.89
C SER A 128 -10.05 4.59 -8.74
N LEU A 129 -10.50 3.43 -8.25
CA LEU A 129 -11.51 2.59 -8.93
C LEU A 129 -12.91 2.67 -8.36
N GLU A 130 -13.09 3.20 -7.15
CA GLU A 130 -14.35 3.17 -6.39
C GLU A 130 -15.54 3.75 -7.19
N ASN A 131 -15.28 4.76 -8.02
CA ASN A 131 -16.30 5.44 -8.81
C ASN A 131 -16.32 5.06 -10.30
N ALA A 132 -15.42 4.18 -10.75
CA ALA A 132 -15.28 3.84 -12.16
C ALA A 132 -16.55 3.19 -12.73
N GLY A 133 -17.13 2.22 -12.01
CA GLY A 133 -18.37 1.55 -12.39
C GLY A 133 -19.56 2.52 -12.53
N PRO A 134 -19.87 3.32 -11.47
CA PRO A 134 -20.89 4.37 -11.54
C PRO A 134 -20.66 5.38 -12.67
N ASP A 135 -19.41 5.78 -12.94
CA ASP A 135 -19.08 6.71 -14.02
C ASP A 135 -19.33 6.10 -15.42
N PHE A 136 -18.94 4.85 -15.67
CA PHE A 136 -19.23 4.16 -16.93
C PHE A 136 -20.74 3.96 -17.14
N ALA A 137 -21.48 3.68 -16.07
CA ALA A 137 -22.94 3.63 -16.13
C ALA A 137 -23.52 5.02 -16.48
N LYS A 138 -22.97 6.10 -15.92
CA LYS A 138 -23.34 7.48 -16.28
C LYS A 138 -22.99 7.80 -17.73
N LEU A 139 -21.82 7.38 -18.22
CA LEU A 139 -21.39 7.57 -19.61
C LEU A 139 -22.35 6.88 -20.58
N SER A 140 -22.71 5.62 -20.30
CA SER A 140 -23.68 4.86 -21.10
C SER A 140 -25.05 5.55 -21.18
N ARG A 141 -25.54 6.12 -20.07
CA ARG A 141 -26.78 6.92 -20.06
C ARG A 141 -26.67 8.21 -20.89
N LEU A 142 -25.50 8.87 -20.90
CA LEU A 142 -25.28 10.07 -21.73
C LEU A 142 -25.28 9.75 -23.21
N GLU A 143 -24.74 8.60 -23.61
CA GLU A 143 -24.77 8.13 -25.00
C GLU A 143 -26.18 7.81 -25.46
N GLU A 144 -26.96 7.10 -24.63
CA GLU A 144 -28.36 6.79 -24.92
C GLU A 144 -29.20 8.05 -25.08
N ARG A 145 -29.05 9.01 -24.16
CA ARG A 145 -29.74 10.31 -24.25
C ARG A 145 -29.31 11.11 -25.48
N SER A 146 -28.04 11.06 -25.87
CA SER A 146 -27.58 11.72 -27.10
C SER A 146 -28.33 11.19 -28.32
N ARG A 147 -28.41 9.86 -28.47
CA ARG A 147 -29.13 9.22 -29.57
C ARG A 147 -30.62 9.59 -29.56
N ALA A 148 -31.27 9.52 -28.41
CA ALA A 148 -32.70 9.83 -28.26
C ALA A 148 -33.03 11.28 -28.63
N ILE A 149 -32.25 12.25 -28.16
CA ILE A 149 -32.52 13.68 -28.42
C ILE A 149 -32.22 14.06 -29.86
N LYS A 150 -31.18 13.48 -30.48
CA LYS A 150 -30.91 13.71 -31.90
C LYS A 150 -32.00 13.15 -32.79
N ALA A 151 -32.51 11.97 -32.45
CA ALA A 151 -33.66 11.37 -33.15
C ALA A 151 -34.93 12.22 -32.98
N ALA A 152 -35.27 12.63 -31.75
CA ALA A 152 -36.45 13.44 -31.47
C ALA A 152 -36.41 14.85 -32.09
N GLY A 153 -35.21 15.46 -32.13
CA GLY A 153 -35.00 16.80 -32.71
C GLY A 153 -34.80 16.81 -34.22
N ASN A 154 -34.71 15.64 -34.87
CA ASN A 154 -34.30 15.48 -36.28
C ASN A 154 -33.03 16.29 -36.60
N TYR A 155 -32.05 16.24 -35.71
CA TYR A 155 -30.82 17.02 -35.85
C TYR A 155 -29.83 16.32 -36.77
N GLN A 156 -29.12 17.11 -37.60
CA GLN A 156 -28.01 16.58 -38.40
C GLN A 156 -26.96 15.96 -37.46
N LEU A 157 -26.54 14.74 -37.80
CA LEU A 157 -25.49 14.03 -37.08
C LEU A 157 -24.20 14.88 -37.01
N LEU A 158 -23.43 14.67 -35.94
CA LEU A 158 -22.09 15.24 -35.83
C LEU A 158 -21.16 14.54 -36.82
N SER A 159 -19.98 15.13 -37.04
CA SER A 159 -18.98 14.51 -37.91
C SER A 159 -18.61 13.09 -37.41
N VAL A 160 -18.24 12.22 -38.34
CA VAL A 160 -17.70 10.89 -38.03
C VAL A 160 -16.51 11.01 -37.10
N LYS A 161 -15.66 12.03 -37.31
CA LYS A 161 -14.49 12.31 -36.45
C LYS A 161 -14.87 12.50 -34.99
N THR A 162 -15.91 13.28 -34.67
CA THR A 162 -16.37 13.48 -33.28
C THR A 162 -16.82 12.17 -32.64
N THR A 163 -17.60 11.38 -33.39
CA THR A 163 -18.09 10.08 -32.91
C THR A 163 -16.93 9.11 -32.67
N GLN A 164 -15.98 9.06 -33.61
CA GLN A 164 -14.80 8.22 -33.53
C GLN A 164 -13.92 8.58 -32.33
N THR A 165 -13.67 9.87 -32.09
CA THR A 165 -12.91 10.34 -30.90
C THR A 165 -13.54 9.88 -29.58
N LEU A 166 -14.87 9.90 -29.47
CA LEU A 166 -15.56 9.42 -28.27
C LEU A 166 -15.42 7.90 -28.11
N ILE A 167 -15.58 7.14 -29.20
CA ILE A 167 -15.45 5.68 -29.21
C ILE A 167 -14.03 5.26 -28.82
N GLU A 168 -13.00 5.84 -29.45
CA GLU A 168 -11.60 5.56 -29.16
C GLU A 168 -11.25 5.85 -27.71
N LYS A 169 -11.68 7.02 -27.21
CA LYS A 169 -11.45 7.39 -25.81
C LYS A 169 -12.17 6.45 -24.85
N ARG A 170 -13.38 6.00 -25.17
CA ARG A 170 -14.10 5.02 -24.36
C ARG A 170 -13.38 3.66 -24.33
N ILE A 171 -12.98 3.13 -25.48
CA ILE A 171 -12.23 1.87 -25.57
C ILE A 171 -10.94 1.96 -24.76
N GLN A 172 -10.21 3.07 -24.89
CA GLN A 172 -9.01 3.33 -24.09
C GLN A 172 -9.32 3.28 -22.59
N LEU A 173 -10.36 3.96 -22.14
CA LEU A 173 -10.78 3.94 -20.74
C LEU A 173 -11.23 2.55 -20.27
N GLU A 174 -11.94 1.78 -21.08
CA GLU A 174 -12.37 0.42 -20.73
C GLU A 174 -11.16 -0.53 -20.62
N ASN A 175 -10.16 -0.37 -21.49
CA ASN A 175 -8.90 -1.08 -21.40
C ASN A 175 -8.10 -0.68 -20.16
N ASP A 176 -7.99 0.62 -19.87
CA ASP A 176 -7.31 1.15 -18.68
C ASP A 176 -8.02 0.70 -17.40
N TYR A 177 -9.35 0.71 -17.38
CA TYR A 177 -10.15 0.18 -16.28
C TYR A 177 -9.92 -1.31 -16.08
N SER A 178 -9.93 -2.11 -17.16
CA SER A 178 -9.67 -3.54 -17.09
C SER A 178 -8.27 -3.84 -16.59
N LYS A 179 -7.27 -3.07 -17.04
CA LYS A 179 -5.88 -3.16 -16.59
C LYS A 179 -5.79 -2.80 -15.11
N LEU A 180 -6.34 -1.67 -14.68
CA LEU A 180 -6.37 -1.26 -13.27
C LEU A 180 -7.12 -2.26 -12.40
N LYS A 181 -8.26 -2.79 -12.84
CA LYS A 181 -9.02 -3.80 -12.11
C LYS A 181 -8.21 -5.06 -11.88
N LYS A 182 -7.38 -5.46 -12.85
CA LYS A 182 -6.37 -6.52 -12.67
C LYS A 182 -5.25 -6.08 -11.73
N THR A 183 -4.74 -4.85 -11.87
CA THR A 183 -3.75 -4.22 -10.96
C THR A 183 -4.17 -4.33 -9.48
N PHE A 184 -5.45 -4.13 -9.20
CA PHE A 184 -6.04 -4.21 -7.86
C PHE A 184 -6.69 -5.55 -7.51
N ASN A 185 -6.58 -6.56 -8.38
CA ASN A 185 -7.05 -7.89 -8.03
C ASN A 185 -6.04 -8.52 -7.07
N ALA A 186 -6.41 -8.52 -5.80
CA ALA A 186 -5.62 -9.10 -4.73
C ALA A 186 -5.26 -10.59 -4.96
N ASN A 187 -5.99 -11.27 -5.84
CA ASN A 187 -5.76 -12.68 -6.20
C ASN A 187 -4.82 -12.85 -7.42
N GLU A 188 -4.41 -11.77 -8.09
CA GLU A 188 -3.47 -11.77 -9.23
C GLU A 188 -2.15 -11.05 -8.88
N PRO A 189 -1.21 -11.71 -8.19
CA PRO A 189 -0.03 -11.06 -7.62
C PRO A 189 0.93 -10.35 -8.60
N ALA A 190 0.96 -10.75 -9.89
CA ALA A 190 1.76 -10.11 -10.93
C ALA A 190 1.43 -8.61 -11.15
N PHE A 191 0.29 -8.19 -10.62
CA PHE A 191 -0.29 -6.87 -10.75
C PHE A 191 -0.09 -6.00 -9.50
N LEU A 192 0.39 -6.58 -8.39
CA LEU A 192 0.75 -5.84 -7.18
C LEU A 192 1.90 -4.85 -7.44
N PHE A 193 2.83 -5.19 -8.35
CA PHE A 193 4.04 -4.41 -8.65
C PHE A 193 4.14 -4.04 -10.14
N PRO A 194 3.27 -3.16 -10.67
CA PRO A 194 3.22 -2.90 -12.11
C PRO A 194 4.56 -2.40 -12.68
N LYS A 195 5.32 -1.65 -11.87
CA LYS A 195 6.66 -1.16 -12.25
C LYS A 195 7.73 -2.24 -12.29
N LEU A 196 7.67 -3.24 -11.41
CA LEU A 196 8.59 -4.38 -11.49
C LEU A 196 8.25 -5.29 -12.66
N THR A 197 6.98 -5.42 -13.02
CA THR A 197 6.54 -6.14 -14.23
C THR A 197 7.03 -5.45 -15.50
N GLU A 198 6.99 -4.12 -15.55
CA GLU A 198 7.60 -3.32 -16.62
C GLU A 198 9.13 -3.52 -16.66
N LEU A 199 9.80 -3.41 -15.52
CA LEU A 199 11.25 -3.61 -15.41
C LEU A 199 11.68 -5.01 -15.87
N LYS A 200 10.95 -6.05 -15.48
CA LYS A 200 11.19 -7.45 -15.91
C LYS A 200 11.25 -7.55 -17.42
N THR A 201 10.27 -6.96 -18.11
CA THR A 201 10.16 -7.02 -19.58
C THR A 201 11.38 -6.42 -20.28
N ASN A 202 12.00 -5.41 -19.68
CA ASN A 202 13.13 -4.70 -20.26
C ASN A 202 14.50 -5.17 -19.71
N TRP A 203 14.53 -5.95 -18.63
CA TRP A 203 15.77 -6.23 -17.87
C TRP A 203 16.88 -6.84 -18.72
N ALA A 204 16.53 -7.75 -19.64
CA ALA A 204 17.50 -8.43 -20.49
C ALA A 204 18.25 -7.48 -21.44
N VAL A 205 17.62 -6.39 -21.87
CA VAL A 205 18.19 -5.43 -22.83
C VAL A 205 18.84 -4.22 -22.17
N LEU A 206 18.65 -4.02 -20.86
CA LEU A 206 19.33 -2.96 -20.11
C LEU A 206 20.84 -3.17 -20.10
N SER A 207 21.58 -2.10 -20.34
CA SER A 207 23.02 -2.04 -20.11
C SER A 207 23.35 -2.25 -18.64
N GLU A 208 24.60 -2.61 -18.36
CA GLU A 208 25.07 -2.75 -16.98
C GLU A 208 24.89 -1.47 -16.16
N GLY A 209 25.17 -0.31 -16.78
CA GLY A 209 24.99 1.00 -16.16
C GLY A 209 23.52 1.25 -15.78
N GLU A 210 22.58 0.91 -16.66
CA GLU A 210 21.15 1.03 -16.36
C GLU A 210 20.70 0.07 -15.25
N LYS A 211 21.18 -1.17 -15.24
CA LYS A 211 20.87 -2.14 -14.18
C LYS A 211 21.36 -1.65 -12.82
N LYS A 212 22.60 -1.14 -12.76
CA LYS A 212 23.13 -0.46 -11.57
C LYS A 212 22.19 0.66 -11.12
N GLU A 213 21.75 1.51 -12.05
CA GLU A 213 20.84 2.60 -11.72
C GLU A 213 19.50 2.14 -11.14
N PHE A 214 18.92 1.04 -11.64
CA PHE A 214 17.69 0.47 -11.11
C PHE A 214 17.85 -0.19 -9.73
N ILE A 215 18.98 -0.85 -9.48
CA ILE A 215 19.25 -1.52 -8.19
C ILE A 215 19.14 -0.56 -7.00
N ARG A 216 19.50 0.71 -7.19
CA ARG A 216 19.42 1.73 -6.15
C ARG A 216 18.07 2.43 -6.06
N LYS A 217 17.07 2.08 -6.88
CA LYS A 217 15.76 2.72 -6.83
C LYS A 217 14.90 2.11 -5.74
N ASP A 218 13.99 2.92 -5.21
CA ASP A 218 12.89 2.40 -4.42
C ASP A 218 12.15 1.34 -5.27
N PRO A 219 12.06 0.09 -4.83
CA PRO A 219 11.57 -1.00 -5.67
C PRO A 219 10.07 -0.90 -5.98
N TRP A 220 9.33 -0.06 -5.26
CA TRP A 220 7.91 0.15 -5.51
C TRP A 220 7.65 1.14 -6.61
N THR A 221 8.20 2.33 -6.44
CA THR A 221 7.99 3.43 -7.37
C THR A 221 8.96 3.39 -8.55
N LEU A 222 10.07 2.65 -8.40
CA LEU A 222 11.30 2.78 -9.21
C LEU A 222 11.78 4.24 -9.29
N ALA A 223 11.41 5.06 -8.30
CA ALA A 223 11.66 6.49 -8.22
C ALA A 223 12.35 6.84 -6.90
N GLY A 224 13.21 7.86 -6.93
CA GLY A 224 14.09 8.12 -5.79
C GLY A 224 15.10 7.00 -5.57
N ASN A 225 16.11 7.25 -4.73
CA ASN A 225 17.07 6.22 -4.38
C ASN A 225 16.70 5.62 -3.02
N THR A 226 16.74 4.30 -2.91
CA THR A 226 16.68 3.61 -1.62
C THR A 226 18.07 3.55 -1.01
N LYS A 227 18.13 3.68 0.32
CA LYS A 227 19.34 3.41 1.09
C LYS A 227 19.52 1.93 1.44
N TYR A 228 18.47 1.11 1.28
CA TYR A 228 18.47 -0.34 1.53
C TYR A 228 18.36 -1.09 0.20
N LEU A 229 19.47 -1.69 -0.23
CA LEU A 229 19.61 -2.41 -1.50
C LEU A 229 18.98 -3.80 -1.48
N GLY A 230 18.77 -4.38 -0.29
CA GLY A 230 18.14 -5.70 -0.15
C GLY A 230 16.64 -5.72 -0.46
N TYR A 231 15.98 -4.57 -0.60
CA TYR A 231 14.53 -4.54 -0.83
C TYR A 231 14.15 -4.96 -2.25
N LEU A 232 14.82 -4.47 -3.29
CA LEU A 232 14.50 -4.88 -4.67
C LEU A 232 14.55 -6.40 -4.89
N PRO A 233 15.63 -7.13 -4.52
CA PRO A 233 15.66 -8.58 -4.70
C PRO A 233 14.60 -9.29 -3.86
N LYS A 234 14.24 -8.78 -2.67
CA LYS A 234 13.13 -9.29 -1.86
C LYS A 234 11.83 -9.34 -2.65
N HIS A 235 11.46 -8.21 -3.26
CA HIS A 235 10.23 -8.08 -4.05
C HIS A 235 10.24 -8.93 -5.32
N LEU A 236 11.39 -9.01 -6.00
CA LEU A 236 11.55 -9.86 -7.18
C LEU A 236 11.47 -11.35 -6.82
N GLY A 237 12.08 -11.76 -5.71
CA GLY A 237 11.95 -13.12 -5.20
C GLY A 237 10.50 -13.45 -4.86
N PHE A 238 9.80 -12.53 -4.19
CA PHE A 238 8.38 -12.68 -3.90
C PHE A 238 7.53 -12.84 -5.18
N LEU A 239 7.74 -12.00 -6.19
CA LEU A 239 7.07 -12.12 -7.48
C LEU A 239 7.36 -13.45 -8.17
N TYR A 240 8.62 -13.91 -8.15
CA TYR A 240 8.98 -15.23 -8.64
C TYR A 240 8.19 -16.35 -7.94
N HIS A 241 8.09 -16.30 -6.61
CA HIS A 241 7.35 -17.31 -5.84
C HIS A 241 5.87 -17.37 -6.26
N LEU A 242 5.26 -16.21 -6.50
CA LEU A 242 3.84 -16.11 -6.83
C LEU A 242 3.51 -16.49 -8.28
N THR A 243 4.39 -16.16 -9.23
CA THR A 243 4.11 -16.30 -10.66
C THR A 243 4.85 -17.47 -11.31
N GLY A 244 5.93 -17.96 -10.71
CA GLY A 244 6.83 -18.97 -11.29
C GLY A 244 7.68 -18.46 -12.46
N GLU A 245 7.61 -17.15 -12.79
CA GLU A 245 8.30 -16.57 -13.94
C GLU A 245 9.81 -16.46 -13.69
N GLN A 246 10.59 -17.21 -14.47
CA GLN A 246 12.05 -17.33 -14.28
C GLN A 246 12.81 -16.01 -14.44
N ASP A 247 12.26 -15.04 -15.18
CA ASP A 247 12.89 -13.74 -15.37
C ASP A 247 13.13 -13.02 -14.03
N TYR A 248 12.16 -13.07 -13.10
CA TYR A 248 12.34 -12.45 -11.78
C TYR A 248 13.48 -13.11 -10.99
N LYS A 249 13.57 -14.44 -11.02
CA LYS A 249 14.68 -15.19 -10.41
C LYS A 249 16.02 -14.83 -11.06
N LYS A 250 16.06 -14.72 -12.38
CA LYS A 250 17.24 -14.30 -13.14
C LYS A 250 17.66 -12.86 -12.82
N MET A 251 16.72 -11.94 -12.61
CA MET A 251 17.01 -10.58 -12.18
C MET A 251 17.72 -10.57 -10.81
N VAL A 252 17.23 -11.34 -9.83
CA VAL A 252 17.90 -11.46 -8.52
C VAL A 252 19.32 -11.98 -8.68
N GLN A 253 19.51 -13.01 -9.51
CA GLN A 253 20.82 -13.59 -9.80
C GLN A 253 21.78 -12.56 -10.44
N ASP A 254 21.30 -11.76 -11.39
CA ASP A 254 22.08 -10.73 -12.08
C ASP A 254 22.54 -9.59 -11.17
N MET A 255 21.83 -9.33 -10.07
CA MET A 255 22.17 -8.26 -9.14
C MET A 255 23.41 -8.56 -8.29
N LEU A 256 23.68 -9.83 -7.97
CA LEU A 256 24.81 -10.21 -7.11
C LEU A 256 26.18 -9.73 -7.63
N PRO A 257 26.58 -9.99 -8.89
CA PRO A 257 27.85 -9.47 -9.40
C PRO A 257 27.88 -7.93 -9.48
N LEU A 258 26.72 -7.28 -9.64
CA LEU A 258 26.62 -5.82 -9.63
C LEU A 258 26.79 -5.25 -8.22
N TYR A 259 26.31 -5.95 -7.18
CA TYR A 259 26.57 -5.62 -5.79
C TYR A 259 28.06 -5.62 -5.49
N GLU A 260 28.76 -6.70 -5.82
CA GLU A 260 30.20 -6.81 -5.60
C GLU A 260 30.99 -5.69 -6.30
N ARG A 261 30.58 -5.32 -7.52
CA ARG A 261 31.26 -4.31 -8.34
C ARG A 261 31.01 -2.87 -7.88
N TYR A 262 29.79 -2.54 -7.48
CA TYR A 262 29.37 -1.15 -7.32
C TYR A 262 28.91 -0.77 -5.92
N TYR A 263 28.59 -1.75 -5.08
CA TYR A 263 27.94 -1.53 -3.80
C TYR A 263 28.75 -2.11 -2.64
N PHE A 264 30.05 -2.31 -2.84
CA PHE A 264 30.97 -2.75 -1.82
C PHE A 264 31.96 -1.64 -1.46
N LYS A 265 32.14 -1.39 -0.16
CA LYS A 265 33.22 -0.54 0.37
C LYS A 265 33.95 -1.30 1.45
N LYS A 266 35.27 -1.48 1.30
CA LYS A 266 36.09 -2.34 2.19
C LYS A 266 35.50 -3.76 2.36
N GLY A 267 34.87 -4.25 1.29
CA GLY A 267 34.15 -5.52 1.23
C GLY A 267 32.90 -5.61 2.11
N ARG A 268 32.31 -4.48 2.50
CA ARG A 268 31.03 -4.37 3.21
C ARG A 268 29.97 -4.02 2.17
N PHE A 269 28.85 -4.73 2.16
CA PHE A 269 27.73 -4.42 1.28
C PHE A 269 27.01 -3.17 1.76
N GLN A 270 27.03 -2.09 0.96
CA GLN A 270 26.52 -0.78 1.32
C GLN A 270 26.03 0.03 0.11
N SER A 271 24.88 0.69 0.24
CA SER A 271 24.43 1.69 -0.73
C SER A 271 25.39 2.90 -0.77
N PRO A 272 25.44 3.65 -1.89
CA PRO A 272 26.33 4.81 -1.99
C PRO A 272 26.09 5.85 -0.89
N GLU A 273 24.84 6.00 -0.42
CA GLU A 273 24.50 6.86 0.70
C GLU A 273 25.25 6.46 1.98
N TYR A 274 25.24 5.17 2.34
CA TYR A 274 25.95 4.66 3.51
C TYR A 274 27.47 4.60 3.30
N GLN A 275 27.93 4.36 2.08
CA GLN A 275 29.36 4.48 1.77
C GLN A 275 29.87 5.90 2.05
N ASN A 276 29.06 6.92 1.76
CA ASN A 276 29.43 8.33 1.95
C ASN A 276 29.46 8.75 3.44
N THR A 277 28.73 8.07 4.33
CA THR A 277 28.83 8.36 5.77
C THR A 277 30.16 7.89 6.34
N GLY A 278 30.80 6.90 5.72
CA GLY A 278 32.00 6.25 6.26
C GLY A 278 31.71 5.31 7.44
N TRP A 279 30.46 4.87 7.59
CA TRP A 279 30.00 3.97 8.65
C TRP A 279 29.24 2.77 8.08
N TRP A 280 29.41 1.62 8.71
CA TRP A 280 28.59 0.43 8.49
C TRP A 280 27.65 0.25 9.67
N TYR A 281 26.39 0.63 9.49
CA TYR A 281 25.38 0.66 10.54
C TYR A 281 24.64 -0.67 10.68
N ARG A 282 24.29 -1.05 11.91
CA ARG A 282 23.58 -2.31 12.19
C ARG A 282 22.21 -2.38 11.50
N ASP A 283 21.49 -1.25 11.43
CA ASP A 283 20.20 -1.15 10.76
C ASP A 283 20.30 -1.48 9.27
N GLN A 284 21.27 -0.85 8.59
CA GLN A 284 21.53 -1.08 7.18
C GLN A 284 21.94 -2.54 6.93
N PHE A 285 22.96 -3.02 7.65
CA PHE A 285 23.42 -4.41 7.56
C PHE A 285 22.27 -5.41 7.70
N ALA A 286 21.46 -5.26 8.75
CA ALA A 286 20.42 -6.22 9.05
C ALA A 286 19.22 -6.14 8.09
N ARG A 287 18.84 -4.95 7.59
CA ARG A 287 17.79 -4.79 6.58
C ARG A 287 18.19 -5.33 5.22
N ASP A 288 19.40 -5.01 4.77
CA ASP A 288 19.93 -5.50 3.49
C ASP A 288 20.08 -7.02 3.51
N GLY A 289 20.68 -7.56 4.58
CA GLY A 289 20.83 -9.00 4.77
C GLY A 289 19.49 -9.73 4.81
N ARG A 290 18.51 -9.20 5.55
CA ARG A 290 17.17 -9.80 5.66
C ARG A 290 16.42 -9.77 4.33
N GLY A 291 16.44 -8.64 3.60
CA GLY A 291 15.78 -8.55 2.30
C GLY A 291 16.33 -9.55 1.28
N LEU A 292 17.65 -9.76 1.28
CA LEU A 292 18.29 -10.79 0.47
C LEU A 292 17.95 -12.22 0.94
N LEU A 293 17.88 -12.46 2.25
CA LEU A 293 17.54 -13.77 2.79
C LEU A 293 16.09 -14.16 2.47
N GLU A 294 15.16 -13.21 2.56
CA GLU A 294 13.78 -13.39 2.08
C GLU A 294 13.75 -13.68 0.57
N ALA A 295 14.55 -12.98 -0.24
CA ALA A 295 14.69 -13.29 -1.67
C ALA A 295 15.19 -14.72 -1.90
N TYR A 296 16.15 -15.19 -1.09
CA TYR A 296 16.62 -16.58 -1.10
C TYR A 296 15.50 -17.56 -0.73
N GLN A 297 14.72 -17.30 0.32
CA GLN A 297 13.62 -18.18 0.74
C GLN A 297 12.64 -18.44 -0.42
N TYR A 298 12.35 -17.42 -1.24
CA TYR A 298 11.48 -17.54 -2.41
C TYR A 298 12.17 -18.17 -3.63
N THR A 299 13.39 -17.77 -3.94
CA THR A 299 14.08 -18.16 -5.19
C THR A 299 14.90 -19.45 -5.09
N GLN A 300 15.28 -19.83 -3.87
CA GLN A 300 16.19 -20.91 -3.55
C GLN A 300 17.56 -20.79 -4.26
N LEU A 301 18.02 -19.57 -4.54
CA LEU A 301 19.33 -19.30 -5.16
C LEU A 301 20.47 -19.39 -4.12
N PRO A 302 21.29 -20.45 -4.10
CA PRO A 302 22.29 -20.65 -3.04
C PRO A 302 23.36 -19.55 -3.00
N GLU A 303 23.64 -18.87 -4.11
CA GLU A 303 24.52 -17.72 -4.18
C GLU A 303 24.04 -16.52 -3.35
N VAL A 304 22.71 -16.31 -3.24
CA VAL A 304 22.15 -15.26 -2.40
C VAL A 304 22.38 -15.58 -0.93
N LEU A 305 22.14 -16.83 -0.50
CA LEU A 305 22.41 -17.25 0.88
C LEU A 305 23.90 -17.15 1.22
N ARG A 306 24.79 -17.63 0.34
CA ARG A 306 26.24 -17.49 0.54
C ARG A 306 26.67 -16.03 0.69
N PHE A 307 26.07 -15.12 -0.07
CA PHE A 307 26.33 -13.70 0.04
C PHE A 307 25.92 -13.16 1.41
N VAL A 308 24.71 -13.46 1.87
CA VAL A 308 24.22 -13.05 3.20
C VAL A 308 25.08 -13.63 4.31
N ASP A 309 25.39 -14.92 4.25
CA ASP A 309 26.25 -15.60 5.23
C ASP A 309 27.62 -14.91 5.33
N SER A 310 28.21 -14.56 4.18
CA SER A 310 29.52 -13.89 4.13
C SER A 310 29.48 -12.49 4.75
N GLN A 311 28.40 -11.74 4.54
CA GLN A 311 28.23 -10.43 5.17
C GLN A 311 27.97 -10.55 6.68
N ALA A 312 27.19 -11.54 7.13
CA ALA A 312 26.94 -11.79 8.55
C ALA A 312 28.22 -12.24 9.28
N GLU A 313 29.00 -13.13 8.69
CA GLU A 313 30.33 -13.55 9.17
C GLU A 313 31.24 -12.33 9.34
N LYS A 314 31.33 -11.49 8.30
CA LYS A 314 32.15 -10.28 8.32
C LYS A 314 31.68 -9.27 9.36
N TRP A 315 30.37 -9.11 9.54
CA TRP A 315 29.81 -8.25 10.58
C TRP A 315 30.25 -8.70 11.97
N MET A 316 30.12 -10.00 12.29
CA MET A 316 30.56 -10.53 13.58
C MET A 316 32.07 -10.41 13.80
N GLN A 317 32.87 -10.55 12.74
CA GLN A 317 34.33 -10.40 12.82
C GLN A 317 34.76 -8.94 13.05
N GLN A 318 34.09 -7.98 12.40
CA GLN A 318 34.52 -6.58 12.41
C GLN A 318 33.85 -5.74 13.50
N VAL A 319 32.63 -6.08 13.92
CA VAL A 319 31.84 -5.26 14.84
C VAL A 319 31.83 -5.92 16.23
N PRO A 320 32.64 -5.45 17.18
CA PRO A 320 32.69 -6.06 18.51
C PRO A 320 31.38 -5.78 19.26
N ARG A 321 30.80 -6.84 19.84
CA ARG A 321 29.66 -6.72 20.75
C ARG A 321 30.12 -6.23 22.12
N GLY A 322 29.25 -5.51 22.83
CA GLY A 322 29.52 -4.97 24.17
C GLY A 322 28.34 -5.16 25.12
N LYS A 323 28.56 -4.94 26.41
CA LYS A 323 27.53 -5.09 27.46
C LYS A 323 26.72 -3.80 27.63
N ASN A 324 25.39 -3.90 27.63
CA ASN A 324 24.46 -2.84 28.00
C ASN A 324 23.20 -3.44 28.65
N LEU A 325 22.77 -2.90 29.80
CA LEU A 325 21.67 -3.43 30.62
C LEU A 325 21.75 -4.94 30.92
N GLY A 326 22.97 -5.49 31.05
CA GLY A 326 23.21 -6.92 31.29
C GLY A 326 23.28 -7.79 30.03
N PHE A 327 22.88 -7.26 28.87
CA PHE A 327 22.87 -7.98 27.59
C PHE A 327 24.12 -7.65 26.76
N THR A 328 24.58 -8.62 25.97
CA THR A 328 25.68 -8.42 25.00
C THR A 328 25.10 -8.06 23.63
N VAL A 329 25.21 -6.82 23.19
CA VAL A 329 24.59 -6.30 21.95
C VAL A 329 25.62 -5.72 20.98
N PHE A 330 25.26 -5.60 19.71
CA PHE A 330 26.04 -4.85 18.74
C PHE A 330 25.89 -3.33 18.92
N PRO A 331 26.97 -2.56 18.78
CA PRO A 331 26.90 -1.10 18.73
C PRO A 331 26.13 -0.63 17.49
N TYR A 332 25.80 0.65 17.45
CA TYR A 332 25.11 1.29 16.34
C TYR A 332 25.76 1.03 14.97
N GLY A 333 27.08 0.88 14.94
CA GLY A 333 27.84 0.51 13.75
C GLY A 333 29.34 0.60 13.99
N ILE A 334 30.10 0.45 12.90
CA ILE A 334 31.56 0.64 12.88
C ILE A 334 31.96 1.60 11.75
N SER A 335 32.87 2.52 12.03
CA SER A 335 33.39 3.44 11.03
C SER A 335 34.43 2.77 10.12
N ASP A 336 34.78 3.42 9.02
CA ASP A 336 35.87 3.00 8.15
C ASP A 336 37.24 3.03 8.83
N LYS A 337 37.36 3.78 9.93
CA LYS A 337 38.57 3.86 10.77
C LYS A 337 38.58 2.81 11.89
N GLY A 338 37.52 2.02 12.03
CA GLY A 338 37.37 1.03 13.10
C GLY A 338 36.78 1.58 14.40
N GLU A 339 36.29 2.81 14.41
CA GLU A 339 35.62 3.40 15.58
C GLU A 339 34.24 2.76 15.74
N THR A 340 33.88 2.39 16.97
CA THR A 340 32.58 1.77 17.26
C THR A 340 31.58 2.82 17.71
N GLY A 341 30.34 2.68 17.24
CA GLY A 341 29.22 3.53 17.66
C GLY A 341 28.77 3.22 19.10
N PRO A 342 27.81 3.98 19.64
CA PRO A 342 27.28 3.71 20.97
C PRO A 342 26.60 2.33 21.03
N LEU A 343 26.65 1.70 22.21
CA LEU A 343 25.92 0.47 22.53
C LEU A 343 24.44 0.72 22.86
N GLU A 344 23.94 1.93 22.56
CA GLU A 344 22.56 2.33 22.81
C GLU A 344 21.57 1.31 22.21
N ILE A 345 20.59 0.92 23.02
CA ILE A 345 19.51 0.05 22.59
C ILE A 345 18.48 0.91 21.84
N ASN A 346 18.25 0.55 20.57
CA ASN A 346 17.17 1.06 19.74
C ASN A 346 16.27 -0.13 19.39
N PRO A 347 15.06 -0.24 19.97
CA PRO A 347 14.18 -1.39 19.79
C PRO A 347 14.09 -1.92 18.36
N ASN A 348 13.87 -1.04 17.39
CA ASN A 348 13.77 -1.43 15.99
C ASN A 348 15.06 -2.01 15.43
N GLN A 349 16.20 -1.37 15.68
CA GLN A 349 17.46 -1.80 15.08
C GLN A 349 17.97 -3.09 15.71
N ASN A 350 17.85 -3.23 17.04
CA ASN A 350 18.21 -4.45 17.75
C ASN A 350 17.33 -5.62 17.30
N LEU A 351 16.00 -5.43 17.20
CA LEU A 351 15.09 -6.47 16.68
C LEU A 351 15.33 -6.81 15.20
N GLN A 352 15.78 -5.85 14.39
CA GLN A 352 16.17 -6.13 12.99
C GLN A 352 17.40 -7.06 12.92
N VAL A 353 18.40 -6.82 13.77
CA VAL A 353 19.58 -7.71 13.90
C VAL A 353 19.14 -9.10 14.39
N ALA A 354 18.31 -9.14 15.43
CA ALA A 354 17.75 -10.40 15.93
C ALA A 354 16.97 -11.16 14.86
N SER A 355 16.18 -10.47 14.03
CA SER A 355 15.42 -11.08 12.93
C SER A 355 16.35 -11.74 11.92
N LEU A 356 17.40 -11.04 11.45
CA LEU A 356 18.38 -11.60 10.51
C LEU A 356 19.06 -12.86 11.08
N PHE A 357 19.62 -12.77 12.28
CA PHE A 357 20.30 -13.91 12.89
C PHE A 357 19.36 -15.06 13.27
N SER A 358 18.09 -14.76 13.56
CA SER A 358 17.05 -15.77 13.75
C SER A 358 16.80 -16.55 12.47
N GLU A 359 16.58 -15.87 11.35
CA GLU A 359 16.36 -16.54 10.07
C GLU A 359 17.57 -17.37 9.64
N LEU A 360 18.80 -16.85 9.82
CA LEU A 360 20.04 -17.60 9.56
C LEU A 360 20.21 -18.82 10.48
N TYR A 361 19.85 -18.69 11.76
CA TYR A 361 19.90 -19.80 12.72
C TYR A 361 18.97 -20.95 12.32
N TRP A 362 17.84 -20.64 11.70
CA TRP A 362 16.83 -21.63 11.32
C TRP A 362 16.93 -22.15 9.87
N GLU A 363 17.77 -21.56 9.02
CA GLU A 363 17.96 -21.97 7.63
C GLU A 363 18.96 -23.13 7.51
N PRO A 364 18.54 -24.36 7.15
CA PRO A 364 19.41 -25.54 7.14
C PRO A 364 20.64 -25.44 6.24
N LYS A 365 20.58 -24.62 5.17
CA LYS A 365 21.72 -24.43 4.26
C LYS A 365 22.66 -23.28 4.69
N SER A 366 22.32 -22.53 5.73
CA SER A 366 23.15 -21.43 6.23
C SER A 366 24.33 -21.98 7.03
N ARG A 367 25.47 -21.29 6.97
CA ARG A 367 26.61 -21.53 7.86
C ARG A 367 26.28 -21.29 9.33
N PHE A 368 25.20 -20.58 9.62
CA PHE A 368 24.75 -20.27 10.97
C PHE A 368 23.66 -21.20 11.47
N TYR A 369 23.29 -22.23 10.71
CA TYR A 369 22.26 -23.17 11.10
C TYR A 369 22.55 -23.76 12.47
N GLN A 370 21.63 -23.51 13.41
CA GLN A 370 21.71 -23.90 14.81
C GLN A 370 22.99 -23.46 15.54
N SER A 371 23.66 -22.39 15.08
CA SER A 371 24.87 -21.85 15.70
C SER A 371 24.60 -21.30 17.11
N PRO A 372 25.37 -21.71 18.14
CA PRO A 372 25.23 -21.17 19.49
C PRO A 372 25.42 -19.65 19.55
N LEU A 373 26.35 -19.10 18.75
CA LEU A 373 26.59 -17.66 18.70
C LEU A 373 25.42 -16.91 18.06
N ALA A 374 24.83 -17.44 16.98
CA ALA A 374 23.65 -16.82 16.36
C ALA A 374 22.46 -16.82 17.34
N LYS A 375 22.23 -17.93 18.04
CA LYS A 375 21.22 -18.02 19.12
C LYS A 375 21.49 -17.00 20.23
N ASP A 376 22.73 -16.89 20.69
CA ASP A 376 23.12 -15.92 21.72
C ASP A 376 22.87 -14.47 21.26
N ILE A 377 23.22 -14.12 20.01
CA ILE A 377 22.91 -12.80 19.43
C ILE A 377 21.40 -12.54 19.50
N VAL A 378 20.57 -13.45 19.00
CA VAL A 378 19.11 -13.27 19.00
C VAL A 378 18.59 -13.07 20.42
N MET A 379 18.99 -13.92 21.37
CA MET A 379 18.51 -13.83 22.76
C MET A 379 18.92 -12.52 23.45
N ASN A 380 20.16 -12.06 23.23
CA ASN A 380 20.63 -10.82 23.85
C ASN A 380 20.02 -9.57 23.19
N GLU A 381 19.92 -9.54 21.86
CA GLU A 381 19.34 -8.40 21.14
C GLU A 381 17.86 -8.21 21.50
N VAL A 382 17.06 -9.29 21.52
CA VAL A 382 15.65 -9.22 21.95
C VAL A 382 15.55 -8.89 23.44
N GLY A 383 16.35 -9.56 24.28
CA GLY A 383 16.34 -9.34 25.73
C GLY A 383 16.64 -7.89 26.11
N ALA A 384 17.61 -7.27 25.43
CA ALA A 384 17.96 -5.86 25.62
C ALA A 384 16.79 -4.92 25.29
N VAL A 385 16.04 -5.22 24.23
CA VAL A 385 14.86 -4.43 23.86
C VAL A 385 13.74 -4.58 24.89
N LEU A 386 13.45 -5.80 25.32
CA LEU A 386 12.39 -6.05 26.31
C LEU A 386 12.73 -5.50 27.69
N ALA A 387 14.01 -5.31 28.01
CA ALA A 387 14.43 -4.61 29.22
C ALA A 387 14.04 -3.10 29.23
N LEU A 388 13.72 -2.52 28.07
CA LEU A 388 13.20 -1.16 27.95
C LEU A 388 11.67 -1.09 27.95
N GLN A 389 10.97 -2.22 27.87
CA GLN A 389 9.52 -2.24 27.81
C GLN A 389 8.92 -1.73 29.12
N LYS A 390 8.02 -0.77 29.02
CA LYS A 390 7.31 -0.20 30.17
C LYS A 390 6.15 -1.10 30.59
N LYS A 391 5.65 -0.87 31.81
CA LYS A 391 4.51 -1.63 32.38
C LYS A 391 3.22 -1.53 31.56
N ASN A 392 3.00 -0.44 30.84
CA ASN A 392 1.84 -0.30 29.95
C ASN A 392 2.01 -1.07 28.63
N GLY A 393 3.19 -1.66 28.37
CA GLY A 393 3.53 -2.37 27.13
C GLY A 393 4.34 -1.54 26.14
N SER A 394 4.48 -0.22 26.37
CA SER A 394 5.15 0.67 25.42
C SER A 394 6.67 0.43 25.34
N LEU A 395 7.23 0.76 24.18
CA LEU A 395 8.67 0.79 23.93
C LEU A 395 9.10 2.23 23.62
N PRO A 396 10.22 2.71 24.20
CA PRO A 396 10.75 4.01 23.84
C PRO A 396 11.39 4.00 22.45
N LEU A 397 11.50 5.17 21.82
CA LEU A 397 12.19 5.36 20.53
C LEU A 397 13.62 4.82 20.58
N THR A 398 14.34 5.17 21.64
CA THR A 398 15.64 4.61 22.01
C THR A 398 15.80 4.62 23.53
N GLN A 399 16.81 3.90 24.04
CA GLN A 399 17.19 3.92 25.45
C GLN A 399 17.41 5.34 26.00
N ASN A 400 17.97 6.26 25.21
CA ASN A 400 18.24 7.62 25.66
C ASN A 400 17.05 8.58 25.53
N LEU A 401 15.94 8.14 24.95
CA LEU A 401 14.69 8.90 24.84
C LEU A 401 13.53 8.14 25.53
N PRO A 402 13.63 7.88 26.85
CA PRO A 402 12.70 6.98 27.55
C PRO A 402 11.26 7.53 27.65
N LEU A 403 11.07 8.84 27.48
CA LEU A 403 9.75 9.48 27.48
C LEU A 403 9.11 9.55 26.09
N VAL A 404 9.89 9.34 25.03
CA VAL A 404 9.40 9.33 23.65
C VAL A 404 9.00 7.89 23.33
N GLU A 405 7.76 7.56 23.60
CA GLU A 405 7.14 6.30 23.20
C GLU A 405 6.91 6.36 21.70
N ASP A 406 7.61 5.50 20.97
CA ASP A 406 7.55 5.57 19.54
C ASP A 406 6.38 4.74 19.06
N THR A 407 5.26 5.38 18.78
CA THR A 407 4.08 4.71 18.21
C THR A 407 4.28 4.24 16.78
N ASN A 408 5.22 4.86 16.09
CA ASN A 408 5.56 4.51 14.73
C ASN A 408 6.50 3.28 14.73
N TYR A 409 7.46 3.25 15.66
CA TYR A 409 8.36 2.11 15.86
C TYR A 409 7.74 1.03 16.74
N GLY A 410 6.75 1.33 17.57
CA GLY A 410 6.04 0.36 18.39
C GLY A 410 5.31 -0.65 17.52
N GLY A 411 4.66 -0.18 16.46
CA GLY A 411 4.14 -1.04 15.40
C GLY A 411 5.24 -1.86 14.71
N TYR A 412 6.37 -1.25 14.34
CA TYR A 412 7.45 -1.95 13.64
C TYR A 412 8.20 -2.98 14.50
N SER A 413 8.56 -2.61 15.73
CA SER A 413 9.14 -3.47 16.75
C SER A 413 8.19 -4.60 17.09
N GLY A 414 6.91 -4.29 17.34
CA GLY A 414 5.89 -5.31 17.58
C GLY A 414 5.77 -6.29 16.42
N ASN A 415 5.73 -5.82 15.17
CA ASN A 415 5.75 -6.71 14.00
C ASN A 415 6.95 -7.68 13.98
N MET A 416 8.17 -7.18 14.23
CA MET A 416 9.35 -8.05 14.28
C MET A 416 9.32 -8.99 15.50
N LEU A 417 8.87 -8.49 16.65
CA LEU A 417 8.77 -9.27 17.88
C LEU A 417 7.73 -10.37 17.75
N TYR A 418 6.59 -10.11 17.12
CA TYR A 418 5.58 -11.11 16.77
C TYR A 418 6.22 -12.29 16.04
N GLN A 419 6.92 -12.02 14.94
CA GLN A 419 7.56 -13.07 14.13
C GLN A 419 8.64 -13.83 14.93
N LEU A 420 9.48 -13.11 15.68
CA LEU A 420 10.49 -13.72 16.55
C LEU A 420 9.86 -14.60 17.64
N ALA A 421 8.77 -14.13 18.26
CA ALA A 421 8.07 -14.86 19.32
C ALA A 421 7.48 -16.17 18.79
N GLN A 422 6.94 -16.18 17.57
CA GLN A 422 6.45 -17.41 16.92
C GLN A 422 7.59 -18.40 16.64
N VAL A 423 8.63 -17.93 15.96
CA VAL A 423 9.75 -18.76 15.50
C VAL A 423 10.46 -19.41 16.70
N TRP A 424 10.63 -18.66 17.79
CA TRP A 424 11.30 -19.17 18.99
C TRP A 424 10.34 -19.84 19.99
N GLY A 425 9.03 -19.66 19.84
CA GLY A 425 8.01 -20.12 20.78
C GLY A 425 8.21 -19.57 22.19
N ASN A 426 8.74 -18.35 22.33
CA ASN A 426 9.13 -17.78 23.61
C ASN A 426 7.94 -17.04 24.26
N GLU A 427 7.42 -17.58 25.36
CA GLU A 427 6.25 -17.04 26.07
C GLU A 427 6.44 -15.62 26.60
N LYS A 428 7.65 -15.26 27.03
CA LYS A 428 7.93 -13.88 27.48
C LYS A 428 7.83 -12.91 26.31
N TRP A 429 8.27 -13.32 25.12
CA TRP A 429 8.21 -12.49 23.92
C TRP A 429 6.78 -12.39 23.39
N MET A 430 6.02 -13.49 23.42
CA MET A 430 4.59 -13.49 23.10
C MET A 430 3.83 -12.53 24.02
N LYS A 431 4.07 -12.59 25.34
CA LYS A 431 3.45 -11.70 26.31
C LYS A 431 3.80 -10.24 26.06
N ALA A 432 5.08 -9.94 25.82
CA ALA A 432 5.52 -8.58 25.50
C ALA A 432 4.82 -8.04 24.24
N ASP A 433 4.64 -8.86 23.20
CA ASP A 433 3.95 -8.46 21.98
C ASP A 433 2.44 -8.22 22.19
N VAL A 434 1.78 -9.06 23.01
CA VAL A 434 0.40 -8.83 23.46
C VAL A 434 0.26 -7.49 24.20
N GLU A 435 1.21 -7.17 25.08
CA GLU A 435 1.21 -5.89 25.82
C GLU A 435 1.42 -4.69 24.88
N ILE A 436 2.31 -4.81 23.88
CA ILE A 436 2.48 -3.79 22.82
C ILE A 436 1.18 -3.59 22.04
N GLY A 437 0.51 -4.67 21.64
CA GLY A 437 -0.76 -4.59 20.91
C GLY A 437 -1.86 -3.89 21.70
N LYS A 438 -2.00 -4.22 23.00
CA LYS A 438 -2.95 -3.57 23.91
C LYS A 438 -2.62 -2.08 24.09
N TRP A 439 -1.35 -1.74 24.29
CA TRP A 439 -0.89 -0.35 24.38
C TRP A 439 -1.25 0.46 23.14
N LEU A 440 -0.82 -0.01 21.96
CA LEU A 440 -1.03 0.69 20.69
C LEU A 440 -2.52 0.90 20.39
N TYR A 441 -3.37 -0.08 20.71
CA TYR A 441 -4.81 0.01 20.45
C TYR A 441 -5.50 1.00 21.40
N ASN A 442 -5.12 1.00 22.68
CA ASN A 442 -5.78 1.81 23.70
C ASN A 442 -5.32 3.27 23.70
N GLU A 443 -4.04 3.53 23.44
CA GLU A 443 -3.47 4.88 23.55
C GLU A 443 -3.42 5.64 22.21
N TYR A 444 -3.47 4.94 21.06
CA TYR A 444 -3.30 5.56 19.74
C TYR A 444 -4.42 5.18 18.75
N THR A 445 -5.54 5.90 18.89
CA THR A 445 -6.77 5.72 18.10
C THR A 445 -6.64 6.26 16.66
N MET A 446 -7.66 6.10 15.83
CA MET A 446 -7.66 6.62 14.45
C MET A 446 -7.65 8.16 14.41
N GLU A 447 -8.15 8.81 15.46
CA GLU A 447 -8.13 10.26 15.64
C GLU A 447 -6.76 10.77 16.09
N HIS A 448 -6.01 9.93 16.83
CA HIS A 448 -4.67 10.23 17.30
C HIS A 448 -3.71 9.06 17.03
N PRO A 449 -3.39 8.78 15.75
CA PRO A 449 -2.69 7.55 15.39
C PRO A 449 -1.19 7.60 15.63
N TRP A 450 -0.61 8.76 15.90
CA TRP A 450 0.81 8.94 16.24
C TRP A 450 0.98 10.16 17.11
N ASN A 451 2.13 10.21 17.78
CA ASN A 451 2.59 11.38 18.50
C ASN A 451 2.76 12.57 17.55
N THR A 452 2.40 13.74 18.04
CA THR A 452 2.49 15.06 17.41
C THR A 452 3.30 15.99 18.33
N PRO A 453 3.73 17.17 17.86
CA PRO A 453 4.38 18.15 18.73
C PRO A 453 3.60 18.52 20.00
N ALA A 454 2.27 18.35 20.00
CA ALA A 454 1.42 18.60 21.16
C ALA A 454 1.59 17.58 22.29
N ASP A 455 2.18 16.41 22.00
CA ASP A 455 2.34 15.31 22.95
C ASP A 455 3.67 15.36 23.71
N ALA A 456 4.43 16.45 23.58
CA ALA A 456 5.69 16.63 24.31
C ALA A 456 5.52 16.37 25.83
N PRO A 457 6.44 15.63 26.48
CA PRO A 457 7.74 15.17 25.99
C PRO A 457 7.69 13.86 25.19
N ASN A 458 6.51 13.27 24.97
CA ASN A 458 6.29 12.07 24.18
C ASN A 458 6.25 12.37 22.67
N TYR A 459 7.23 13.14 22.18
CA TYR A 459 7.42 13.48 20.76
C TYR A 459 8.87 13.86 20.50
N ALA A 460 9.42 13.43 19.35
CA ALA A 460 10.76 13.81 18.92
C ALA A 460 10.82 14.26 17.45
N ILE A 461 10.08 13.58 16.56
CA ILE A 461 10.12 13.83 15.12
C ILE A 461 8.85 13.31 14.44
N ASP A 462 8.37 14.05 13.45
CA ASP A 462 7.28 13.60 12.58
C ASP A 462 7.68 12.36 11.77
N ARG A 463 6.92 11.27 11.94
CA ARG A 463 7.11 10.01 11.20
C ARG A 463 5.77 9.49 10.69
N ILE A 464 5.20 10.24 9.74
CA ILE A 464 3.89 9.93 9.18
C ILE A 464 4.09 9.06 7.93
N GLY A 465 3.90 7.74 8.07
CA GLY A 465 3.98 6.79 6.96
C GLY A 465 2.99 5.65 7.12
N SER A 466 2.47 5.12 6.00
CA SER A 466 1.44 4.06 6.00
C SER A 466 1.89 2.84 6.83
N PHE A 467 3.16 2.49 6.68
CA PHE A 467 3.72 1.28 7.27
C PHE A 467 3.75 1.32 8.80
N ASN A 468 3.82 2.50 9.40
CA ASN A 468 3.78 2.66 10.85
C ASN A 468 2.40 2.30 11.43
N LEU A 469 1.33 2.56 10.69
CA LEU A 469 -0.02 2.16 11.09
C LEU A 469 -0.22 0.67 10.88
N ILE A 470 0.29 0.15 9.77
CA ILE A 470 -0.01 -1.20 9.30
C ILE A 470 0.80 -2.24 10.05
N SER A 471 2.03 -1.92 10.43
CA SER A 471 2.83 -2.80 11.28
C SER A 471 2.16 -3.14 12.63
N ARG A 472 1.17 -2.36 13.08
CA ARG A 472 0.38 -2.65 14.29
C ARG A 472 -0.58 -3.83 14.17
N VAL A 473 -0.90 -4.27 12.96
CA VAL A 473 -1.86 -5.36 12.74
C VAL A 473 -1.39 -6.67 13.38
N GLN A 474 -0.09 -6.99 13.36
CA GLN A 474 0.39 -8.21 14.00
C GLN A 474 0.32 -8.13 15.54
N PRO A 475 0.79 -7.05 16.20
CA PRO A 475 0.54 -6.86 17.62
C PRO A 475 -0.95 -6.84 18.01
N PHE A 476 -1.83 -6.22 17.21
CA PHE A 476 -3.28 -6.26 17.45
C PHE A 476 -3.82 -7.68 17.38
N TYR A 477 -3.37 -8.46 16.39
CA TYR A 477 -3.74 -9.85 16.24
C TYR A 477 -3.23 -10.70 17.41
N ALA A 478 -1.99 -10.49 17.83
CA ALA A 478 -1.42 -11.12 19.02
C ALA A 478 -2.24 -10.82 20.27
N ALA A 479 -2.64 -9.57 20.44
CA ALA A 479 -3.37 -9.06 21.59
C ALA A 479 -4.86 -9.46 21.65
N GLY A 480 -5.39 -10.10 20.61
CA GLY A 480 -6.80 -10.47 20.53
C GLY A 480 -7.74 -9.27 20.33
N ILE A 481 -7.26 -8.21 19.66
CA ILE A 481 -8.13 -7.10 19.26
C ILE A 481 -9.17 -7.65 18.27
N PRO A 482 -10.47 -7.33 18.42
CA PRO A 482 -11.51 -7.87 17.56
C PRO A 482 -11.27 -7.60 16.07
N ASP A 483 -11.50 -8.62 15.24
CA ASP A 483 -11.23 -8.60 13.81
C ASP A 483 -11.86 -7.38 13.10
N GLU A 484 -13.10 -7.00 13.46
CA GLU A 484 -13.77 -5.83 12.87
C GLU A 484 -13.08 -4.50 13.20
N LYS A 485 -12.43 -4.39 14.36
CA LYS A 485 -11.70 -3.19 14.77
C LYS A 485 -10.38 -3.08 14.01
N VAL A 486 -9.71 -4.21 13.80
CA VAL A 486 -8.46 -4.24 13.02
C VAL A 486 -8.72 -3.99 11.55
N GLN A 487 -9.82 -4.51 11.00
CA GLN A 487 -10.25 -4.21 9.63
C GLN A 487 -10.57 -2.72 9.45
N ALA A 488 -11.26 -2.10 10.41
CA ALA A 488 -11.49 -0.66 10.39
C ALA A 488 -10.16 0.13 10.43
N TRP A 489 -9.17 -0.35 11.18
CA TRP A 489 -7.82 0.24 11.21
C TRP A 489 -7.08 0.13 9.88
N ILE A 490 -7.15 -1.04 9.24
CA ILE A 490 -6.58 -1.25 7.89
C ILE A 490 -7.26 -0.29 6.91
N GLN A 491 -8.59 -0.21 6.90
CA GLN A 491 -9.34 0.71 6.04
C GLN A 491 -8.96 2.17 6.29
N PHE A 492 -8.79 2.58 7.55
CA PHE A 492 -8.31 3.91 7.91
C PHE A 492 -6.93 4.19 7.31
N SER A 493 -5.98 3.25 7.43
CA SER A 493 -4.64 3.38 6.85
C SER A 493 -4.68 3.48 5.32
N GLU A 494 -5.45 2.60 4.65
CA GLU A 494 -5.61 2.62 3.19
C GLU A 494 -6.24 3.92 2.69
N THR A 495 -7.25 4.43 3.40
CA THR A 495 -7.91 5.71 3.06
C THR A 495 -6.94 6.88 3.20
N ARG A 496 -6.06 6.83 4.20
CA ARG A 496 -5.09 7.89 4.46
C ARG A 496 -3.91 7.84 3.49
N PHE A 497 -3.51 6.66 3.03
CA PHE A 497 -2.39 6.44 2.13
C PHE A 497 -2.83 5.67 0.87
N PRO A 498 -3.71 6.25 0.03
CA PRO A 498 -4.34 5.53 -1.09
C PRO A 498 -3.34 5.05 -2.14
N ASN A 499 -2.20 5.74 -2.28
CA ASN A 499 -1.14 5.36 -3.21
C ASN A 499 -0.32 4.14 -2.75
N GLU A 500 -0.51 3.69 -1.51
CA GLU A 500 0.27 2.62 -0.88
C GLU A 500 -0.53 1.33 -0.67
N LYS A 501 -1.79 1.24 -1.13
CA LYS A 501 -2.65 0.06 -0.91
C LYS A 501 -1.99 -1.28 -1.32
N LEU A 502 -1.36 -1.32 -2.49
CA LEU A 502 -0.71 -2.54 -3.01
C LEU A 502 0.54 -2.94 -2.21
N TYR A 503 1.20 -1.97 -1.57
CA TYR A 503 2.38 -2.22 -0.73
C TYR A 503 2.05 -3.03 0.52
N LEU A 504 0.83 -2.89 1.02
CA LEU A 504 0.39 -3.51 2.27
C LEU A 504 0.20 -5.01 2.08
N MET A 505 -0.30 -5.40 0.91
CA MET A 505 -0.58 -6.78 0.54
C MET A 505 0.64 -7.70 0.53
N GLU A 506 1.79 -7.25 0.04
CA GLU A 506 3.01 -8.07 0.12
C GLU A 506 3.39 -8.37 1.58
N ARG A 507 3.32 -7.34 2.43
CA ARG A 507 3.74 -7.47 3.84
C ARG A 507 2.83 -8.41 4.63
N TRP A 508 1.58 -8.55 4.20
CA TRP A 508 0.65 -9.55 4.68
C TRP A 508 1.04 -10.96 4.30
N TYR A 509 1.61 -11.14 3.12
CA TYR A 509 1.90 -12.45 2.60
C TYR A 509 2.94 -13.23 3.44
N ILE A 510 3.95 -12.54 3.99
CA ILE A 510 4.98 -13.17 4.83
C ILE A 510 4.47 -13.55 6.24
N SER A 511 3.35 -12.95 6.66
CA SER A 511 2.74 -13.14 7.98
C SER A 511 1.85 -14.38 7.97
N GLN A 512 2.45 -15.58 7.84
CA GLN A 512 1.71 -16.80 7.54
C GLN A 512 0.58 -17.12 8.52
N SER A 513 0.77 -16.88 9.82
CA SER A 513 -0.24 -17.11 10.87
C SER A 513 -1.45 -16.19 10.87
N ILE A 514 -1.40 -15.07 10.14
CA ILE A 514 -2.51 -14.12 10.09
C ILE A 514 -3.36 -14.47 8.87
N PRO A 515 -4.64 -14.81 9.06
CA PRO A 515 -5.47 -15.24 7.94
C PRO A 515 -5.76 -14.10 6.98
N ARG A 516 -5.89 -14.42 5.69
CA ARG A 516 -5.94 -13.39 4.63
C ARG A 516 -7.26 -12.63 4.66
N ASP A 517 -8.34 -13.32 5.03
CA ASP A 517 -9.67 -12.75 5.26
C ASP A 517 -9.72 -11.76 6.45
N TYR A 518 -8.79 -11.90 7.41
CA TYR A 518 -8.60 -10.92 8.48
C TYR A 518 -7.98 -9.62 7.96
N LEU A 519 -7.11 -9.70 6.95
CA LEU A 519 -6.39 -8.56 6.39
C LEU A 519 -7.22 -7.82 5.32
N ASP A 520 -7.91 -8.56 4.46
CA ASP A 520 -8.89 -8.03 3.51
C ASP A 520 -9.93 -9.12 3.19
N LYS A 521 -11.19 -8.86 3.52
CA LYS A 521 -12.31 -9.79 3.30
C LYS A 521 -12.52 -10.16 1.82
N ASN A 522 -11.99 -9.38 0.90
CA ASN A 522 -12.09 -9.64 -0.53
C ASN A 522 -11.00 -10.60 -1.04
N ILE A 523 -9.99 -10.91 -0.21
CA ILE A 523 -9.00 -11.94 -0.52
C ILE A 523 -9.65 -13.30 -0.28
N THR A 524 -9.93 -14.00 -1.37
CA THR A 524 -10.52 -15.35 -1.34
C THR A 524 -9.47 -16.44 -1.53
N ARG A 525 -8.31 -16.10 -2.11
CA ARG A 525 -7.18 -17.01 -2.24
C ARG A 525 -6.44 -17.09 -0.91
N LYS A 526 -6.51 -18.26 -0.25
CA LYS A 526 -5.67 -18.58 0.90
C LYS A 526 -4.18 -18.42 0.55
N ASN A 527 -3.35 -18.21 1.57
CA ASN A 527 -1.90 -18.27 1.44
C ASN A 527 -1.49 -19.52 0.66
N GLN A 528 -0.51 -19.37 -0.24
CA GLN A 528 0.00 -20.49 -1.04
C GLN A 528 1.36 -20.99 -0.57
N LEU A 529 1.94 -20.34 0.43
CA LEU A 529 3.17 -20.80 1.03
C LEU A 529 2.93 -22.11 1.79
N PRO A 530 3.92 -23.01 1.80
CA PRO A 530 3.95 -24.11 2.72
C PRO A 530 4.10 -23.63 4.18
N PRO A 531 3.62 -24.41 5.17
CA PRO A 531 3.87 -24.12 6.58
C PRO A 531 5.36 -23.92 6.85
N LYS A 532 5.68 -23.00 7.76
CA LYS A 532 7.02 -22.93 8.35
C LYS A 532 7.10 -23.89 9.54
N LEU A 533 8.16 -24.68 9.57
CA LEU A 533 8.42 -25.69 10.60
C LEU A 533 9.81 -25.51 11.18
N TYR A 534 9.87 -25.10 12.45
CA TYR A 534 11.12 -24.85 13.18
C TYR A 534 11.32 -25.91 14.24
N THR A 535 12.35 -26.75 14.10
CA THR A 535 12.60 -27.88 15.00
C THR A 535 13.97 -27.79 15.64
N GLU A 536 14.06 -28.07 16.94
CA GLU A 536 15.32 -28.12 17.70
C GLU A 536 15.28 -29.34 18.62
N ALA A 537 16.42 -30.03 18.72
CA ALA A 537 16.67 -31.06 19.72
C ALA A 537 17.91 -30.65 20.51
N ALA A 538 17.78 -30.55 21.83
CA ALA A 538 18.87 -30.23 22.74
C ALA A 538 18.66 -30.98 24.05
N ASP A 539 19.69 -31.69 24.50
CA ASP A 539 19.68 -32.50 25.72
C ASP A 539 18.50 -33.48 25.78
N ARG A 540 17.54 -33.24 26.69
CA ARG A 540 16.33 -34.06 26.88
C ARG A 540 15.07 -33.33 26.42
N ARG A 541 15.21 -32.36 25.49
CA ARG A 541 14.10 -31.58 24.96
C ARG A 541 14.12 -31.59 23.44
N VAL A 542 12.98 -31.91 22.86
CA VAL A 542 12.71 -31.74 21.44
C VAL A 542 11.56 -30.76 21.31
N SER A 543 11.71 -29.77 20.43
CA SER A 543 10.71 -28.73 20.25
C SER A 543 10.42 -28.46 18.79
N ALA A 544 9.16 -28.17 18.48
CA ALA A 544 8.67 -27.80 17.16
C ALA A 544 7.77 -26.57 17.22
N ARG A 545 7.94 -25.64 16.28
CA ARG A 545 7.02 -24.51 16.07
C ARG A 545 6.49 -24.62 14.65
N MET A 546 5.18 -24.66 14.54
CA MET A 546 4.46 -24.84 13.28
C MET A 546 3.69 -23.56 12.99
N ILE A 547 4.03 -22.87 11.91
CA ILE A 547 3.41 -21.59 11.54
C ILE A 547 2.77 -21.74 10.17
N ALA A 548 1.48 -21.45 10.10
CA ALA A 548 0.67 -21.63 8.90
C ALA A 548 -0.57 -20.72 9.00
N GLU A 549 -1.29 -20.50 7.90
CA GLU A 549 -2.53 -19.73 7.96
C GLU A 549 -3.64 -20.49 8.69
N GLU A 550 -3.79 -21.77 8.34
CA GLU A 550 -4.78 -22.69 8.88
C GLU A 550 -4.21 -24.11 8.85
N ILE A 551 -3.78 -24.60 10.01
CA ILE A 551 -3.24 -25.95 10.15
C ILE A 551 -4.40 -26.93 10.12
N THR A 552 -4.35 -27.87 9.18
CA THR A 552 -5.39 -28.90 8.97
C THR A 552 -4.95 -30.30 9.37
N GLY A 553 -3.67 -30.45 9.72
CA GLY A 553 -3.14 -31.73 10.17
C GLY A 553 -1.74 -31.57 10.74
N VAL A 554 -1.48 -32.33 11.80
CA VAL A 554 -0.17 -32.49 12.42
C VAL A 554 0.10 -33.97 12.53
N LYS A 555 1.33 -34.41 12.26
CA LYS A 555 1.77 -35.77 12.57
C LYS A 555 3.16 -35.73 13.16
N ILE A 556 3.31 -36.35 14.33
CA ILE A 556 4.59 -36.46 15.01
C ILE A 556 4.83 -37.93 15.28
N THR A 557 5.99 -38.43 14.87
CA THR A 557 6.39 -39.81 15.16
C THR A 557 7.80 -39.80 15.74
N VAL A 558 8.00 -40.52 16.84
CA VAL A 558 9.33 -40.82 17.36
C VAL A 558 9.66 -42.24 16.92
N VAL A 559 10.75 -42.39 16.20
CA VAL A 559 11.22 -43.67 15.67
C VAL A 559 12.55 -44.00 16.35
N ASP A 560 12.66 -45.16 16.98
CA ASP A 560 13.95 -45.71 17.39
C ASP A 560 14.71 -46.12 16.12
N THR A 561 15.89 -45.54 15.90
CA THR A 561 16.65 -45.78 14.67
C THR A 561 17.38 -47.11 14.66
N ASP A 562 17.55 -47.75 15.81
CA ASP A 562 18.28 -49.00 15.94
C ASP A 562 17.36 -50.21 15.61
N ASP A 563 16.08 -50.17 15.99
CA ASP A 563 15.11 -51.25 15.73
C ASP A 563 13.88 -50.86 14.89
N SER A 564 13.78 -49.60 14.47
CA SER A 564 12.65 -49.02 13.71
C SER A 564 11.29 -49.04 14.43
N SER A 565 11.27 -49.26 15.74
CA SER A 565 10.05 -49.16 16.54
C SER A 565 9.56 -47.71 16.65
N VAL A 566 8.25 -47.52 16.84
CA VAL A 566 7.60 -46.20 16.97
C VAL A 566 7.09 -46.03 18.40
N PRO A 567 7.95 -45.69 19.38
CA PRO A 567 7.53 -45.56 20.78
C PRO A 567 6.50 -44.45 21.03
N PHE A 568 6.35 -43.50 20.10
CA PHE A 568 5.38 -42.42 20.24
C PHE A 568 4.85 -41.96 18.87
N SER A 569 3.54 -41.72 18.80
CA SER A 569 2.86 -41.09 17.67
C SER A 569 1.79 -40.14 18.17
N TYR A 570 1.65 -38.99 17.51
CA TYR A 570 0.68 -37.95 17.84
C TYR A 570 0.14 -37.30 16.57
N SER A 571 -1.16 -36.94 16.55
CA SER A 571 -1.79 -36.37 15.35
C SER A 571 -2.92 -35.37 15.62
N GLU A 572 -3.02 -34.84 16.83
CA GLU A 572 -4.02 -33.82 17.16
C GLU A 572 -3.51 -32.41 16.81
N ILE A 573 -4.44 -31.49 16.50
CA ILE A 573 -4.13 -30.11 16.11
C ILE A 573 -4.28 -29.20 17.32
N GLU A 574 -3.34 -29.32 18.25
CA GLU A 574 -3.24 -28.48 19.45
C GLU A 574 -1.77 -28.29 19.85
N ASP A 575 -1.51 -27.37 20.77
CA ASP A 575 -0.20 -27.27 21.40
C ASP A 575 0.06 -28.52 22.25
N LEU A 576 1.28 -29.08 22.16
CA LEU A 576 1.66 -30.29 22.87
C LEU A 576 2.80 -30.00 23.84
N LYS A 577 2.64 -30.40 25.10
CA LYS A 577 3.75 -30.49 26.06
C LYS A 577 3.70 -31.86 26.73
N LYS A 578 4.59 -32.76 26.33
CA LYS A 578 4.55 -34.17 26.73
C LYS A 578 5.92 -34.68 27.13
N GLU A 579 5.97 -35.44 28.23
CA GLU A 579 7.13 -36.27 28.55
C GLU A 579 6.96 -37.65 27.92
N ILE A 580 7.97 -38.07 27.16
CA ILE A 580 8.01 -39.36 26.46
C ILE A 580 9.11 -40.18 27.12
N PRO A 581 8.79 -41.27 27.84
CA PRO A 581 9.80 -42.16 28.40
C PRO A 581 10.48 -42.92 27.26
N LEU A 582 11.79 -42.75 27.13
CA LEU A 582 12.61 -43.41 26.11
C LEU A 582 13.79 -44.14 26.78
N LYS A 583 14.17 -45.29 26.22
CA LYS A 583 15.36 -46.02 26.64
C LYS A 583 16.63 -45.35 26.11
N SER A 584 17.79 -45.71 26.61
CA SER A 584 19.05 -45.40 25.92
C SER A 584 19.00 -45.90 24.47
N GLY A 585 19.47 -45.08 23.53
CA GLY A 585 19.30 -45.36 22.11
C GLY A 585 19.32 -44.09 21.27
N LYS A 586 19.10 -44.27 19.96
CA LYS A 586 19.03 -43.18 18.99
C LYS A 586 17.62 -43.06 18.46
N TYR A 587 17.08 -41.85 18.50
CA TYR A 587 15.70 -41.58 18.12
C TYR A 587 15.63 -40.51 17.06
N LYS A 588 14.74 -40.71 16.08
CA LYS A 588 14.39 -39.72 15.07
C LYS A 588 12.96 -39.25 15.31
N PHE A 589 12.82 -37.96 15.63
CA PHE A 589 11.55 -37.26 15.73
C PHE A 589 11.21 -36.71 14.35
N ASN A 590 10.15 -37.22 13.73
CA ASN A 590 9.62 -36.70 12.46
C ASN A 590 8.39 -35.83 12.75
N PHE A 591 8.30 -34.72 12.04
CA PHE A 591 7.23 -33.73 12.14
C PHE A 591 6.68 -33.47 10.74
N ASP A 592 5.38 -33.68 10.56
CA ASP A 592 4.65 -33.31 9.36
C ASP A 592 3.57 -32.29 9.76
N VAL A 593 3.46 -31.21 9.00
CA VAL A 593 2.40 -30.19 9.17
C VAL A 593 1.70 -29.94 7.84
N HIS A 594 0.38 -29.92 7.87
CA HIS A 594 -0.50 -29.77 6.72
C HIS A 594 -1.23 -28.42 6.79
N GLU A 595 -1.17 -27.65 5.71
CA GLU A 595 -1.89 -26.38 5.54
C GLU A 595 -3.21 -26.59 4.79
N ALA A 596 -4.18 -25.70 5.01
CA ALA A 596 -5.47 -25.76 4.32
C ALA A 596 -5.39 -25.60 2.80
N ASN A 597 -4.26 -25.12 2.26
CA ASN A 597 -3.99 -25.06 0.82
C ASN A 597 -3.49 -26.40 0.23
N GLY A 598 -3.36 -27.45 1.05
CA GLY A 598 -2.90 -28.78 0.66
C GLY A 598 -1.38 -28.98 0.67
N SER A 599 -0.61 -27.93 0.96
CA SER A 599 0.85 -28.04 1.12
C SER A 599 1.24 -28.71 2.43
N ILE A 600 2.39 -29.39 2.40
CA ILE A 600 2.93 -30.14 3.53
C ILE A 600 4.38 -29.73 3.72
N THR A 601 4.77 -29.48 4.97
CA THR A 601 6.17 -29.30 5.36
C THR A 601 6.58 -30.40 6.31
N GLN A 602 7.74 -30.99 6.04
CA GLN A 602 8.30 -32.07 6.86
C GLN A 602 9.65 -31.65 7.43
N ALA A 603 9.93 -32.05 8.66
CA ALA A 603 11.25 -31.92 9.27
C ALA A 603 11.53 -33.11 10.18
N SER A 604 12.80 -33.35 10.46
CA SER A 604 13.20 -34.37 11.43
C SER A 604 14.35 -33.91 12.31
N LYS A 605 14.38 -34.38 13.56
CA LYS A 605 15.49 -34.20 14.49
C LYS A 605 15.91 -35.52 15.11
N GLU A 606 17.21 -35.72 15.16
CA GLU A 606 17.82 -36.87 15.82
C GLU A 606 18.17 -36.51 17.26
N LEU A 607 18.00 -37.47 18.16
CA LEU A 607 18.36 -37.36 19.55
C LEU A 607 19.02 -38.66 20.00
N VAL A 608 20.17 -38.54 20.66
CA VAL A 608 20.90 -39.69 21.21
C VAL A 608 20.80 -39.64 22.74
N LEU A 609 20.30 -40.72 23.32
CA LEU A 609 20.18 -40.90 24.77
C LEU A 609 21.21 -41.91 25.26
N THR A 610 22.04 -41.51 26.22
CA THR A 610 23.06 -42.39 26.83
C THR A 610 22.52 -43.21 27.99
N ALA A 611 21.33 -42.89 28.50
CA ALA A 611 20.63 -43.60 29.57
C ALA A 611 19.12 -43.43 29.40
N ASP A 612 18.35 -44.28 30.08
CA ASP A 612 16.89 -44.23 30.08
C ASP A 612 16.40 -42.93 30.70
N HIS A 613 15.65 -42.15 29.92
CA HIS A 613 15.24 -40.80 30.29
C HIS A 613 13.87 -40.46 29.71
N SER A 614 13.14 -39.58 30.39
CA SER A 614 12.00 -38.91 29.79
C SER A 614 12.50 -37.73 28.95
N VAL A 615 12.07 -37.70 27.69
CA VAL A 615 12.31 -36.60 26.76
C VAL A 615 11.09 -35.70 26.72
N GLN A 616 11.32 -34.41 26.92
CA GLN A 616 10.30 -33.39 26.85
C GLN A 616 10.05 -33.01 25.38
N LEU A 617 8.89 -33.36 24.85
CA LEU A 617 8.40 -32.90 23.55
C LEU A 617 7.52 -31.66 23.73
N GLU A 618 7.88 -30.56 23.08
CA GLU A 618 7.12 -29.32 23.08
C GLU A 618 6.77 -28.86 21.66
N VAL A 619 5.48 -28.74 21.35
CA VAL A 619 4.98 -28.30 20.05
C VAL A 619 4.11 -27.09 20.27
N LYS A 620 4.38 -26.02 19.53
CA LYS A 620 3.52 -24.83 19.49
C LYS A 620 3.02 -24.62 18.07
N LEU A 621 1.70 -24.51 17.93
CA LEU A 621 1.03 -24.18 16.68
C LEU A 621 0.77 -22.67 16.63
N PHE A 622 0.92 -22.06 15.46
CA PHE A 622 0.65 -20.64 15.24
C PHE A 622 -0.11 -20.47 13.92
N ASP A 623 -1.42 -20.36 14.04
CA ASP A 623 -2.36 -20.18 12.92
C ASP A 623 -3.58 -19.37 13.36
N ARG A 624 -4.63 -19.35 12.53
CA ARG A 624 -5.85 -18.58 12.80
C ARG A 624 -6.56 -18.91 14.13
N ASN A 625 -6.35 -20.12 14.66
CA ASN A 625 -7.00 -20.68 15.86
C ASN A 625 -6.04 -20.81 17.05
N HIS A 626 -4.78 -20.41 16.88
CA HIS A 626 -3.73 -20.58 17.87
C HIS A 626 -2.96 -19.27 18.05
N ARG A 627 -3.68 -18.24 18.51
CA ARG A 627 -3.17 -16.87 18.67
C ARG A 627 -2.41 -16.71 19.99
N PHE A 628 -1.65 -15.61 20.13
CA PHE A 628 -0.82 -15.40 21.32
C PHE A 628 -1.64 -15.24 22.60
N TYR A 629 -2.66 -14.38 22.60
CA TYR A 629 -3.48 -14.17 23.80
C TYR A 629 -4.15 -15.47 24.28
N GLU A 630 -4.65 -16.30 23.35
CA GLU A 630 -5.29 -17.59 23.66
C GLU A 630 -4.32 -18.53 24.38
N LYS A 631 -3.04 -18.55 23.94
CA LYS A 631 -1.99 -19.35 24.58
C LYS A 631 -1.51 -18.83 25.93
N LEU A 632 -1.78 -17.58 26.27
CA LEU A 632 -1.32 -16.93 27.49
C LEU A 632 -2.42 -16.84 28.57
N GLU A 633 -3.68 -17.05 28.17
CA GLU A 633 -4.86 -17.04 29.07
C GLU A 633 -5.16 -18.43 29.67
N HIS A 634 -4.44 -19.47 29.22
CA HIS A 634 -4.48 -20.85 29.72
C HIS A 634 -3.13 -21.22 30.34
#